data_AF-A0A9E5WXQ7-F1
#
_entry.id   AF-A0A9E5WXQ7-F1
#
_cell.length_a   1.000
_cell.length_b   1.000
_cell.length_c   1.000
_cell.angle_alpha   90.00
_cell.angle_beta   90.00
_cell.angle_gamma   90.00
#
_symmetry.space_group_name_H-M   'P 1'
#
loop_
_entity.id
_entity.type
_entity.pdbx_description
1 polymer ?
#
loop_
_entity_poly.entity_id
_entity_poly.type
_entity_poly.pdbx_seq_one_letter_code
_entity_poly.pdbx_strand_id
1 'polypeptide(L)' 'MARNSETYICQSCGAVYAKWAGRCEACGEW' A
#
# COMPACT_ATOMS: atom_id res chain seq x y z
N MET A 1 0.57 -17.66 14.71
CA MET A 1 0.32 -16.20 14.66
C MET A 1 0.51 -15.78 13.21
N ALA A 2 -0.58 -15.55 12.46
CA ALA A 2 -0.47 -15.07 11.09
C ALA A 2 0.10 -13.65 11.17
N ARG A 3 1.30 -13.43 10.64
CA ARG A 3 1.88 -12.08 10.53
C ARG A 3 0.86 -11.25 9.77
N ASN A 4 0.28 -10.25 10.44
CA ASN A 4 -0.62 -9.29 9.83
C ASN A 4 0.22 -8.52 8.82
N SER A 5 0.28 -9.01 7.58
CA SER A 5 0.95 -8.33 6.48
C SER A 5 0.30 -6.96 6.38
N GLU A 6 0.96 -5.93 6.90
CA GLU A 6 0.43 -4.56 6.91
C GLU A 6 0.31 -4.11 5.44
N THR A 7 -0.87 -4.33 4.89
CA THR A 7 -1.23 -3.92 3.55
C THR A 7 -1.79 -2.51 3.67
N TYR A 8 -1.21 -1.61 2.90
CA TYR A 8 -1.59 -0.23 2.82
C TYR A 8 -2.50 -0.04 1.61
N ILE A 9 -3.56 0.75 1.78
CA ILE A 9 -4.51 1.06 0.72
C ILE A 9 -4.28 2.52 0.33
N CYS A 10 -3.99 2.77 -0.95
CA CYS A 10 -3.85 4.12 -1.48
C CYS A 10 -5.16 4.90 -1.26
N GLN A 11 -5.08 6.06 -0.60
CA GLN A 11 -6.26 6.92 -0.42
C GLN A 11 -6.71 7.61 -1.72
N SER A 12 -5.82 7.73 -2.72
CA SER A 12 -6.13 8.42 -3.98
C SER A 12 -6.72 7.47 -5.03
N CYS A 13 -6.13 6.27 -5.19
CA CYS A 13 -6.57 5.30 -6.21
C CYS A 13 -7.17 3.99 -5.66
N GLY A 14 -7.11 3.74 -4.35
CA GLY A 14 -7.62 2.49 -3.74
C GLY A 14 -6.74 1.26 -3.94
N ALA A 15 -5.56 1.39 -4.56
CA ALA A 15 -4.66 0.27 -4.77
C ALA A 15 -4.10 -0.28 -3.44
N VAL A 16 -4.03 -1.61 -3.34
CA VAL A 16 -3.51 -2.31 -2.17
C VAL A 16 -2.05 -2.65 -2.41
N TYR A 17 -1.15 -2.16 -1.55
CA TYR A 17 0.30 -2.39 -1.65
C TYR A 17 0.92 -2.59 -0.27
N ALA A 18 2.18 -3.05 -0.22
CA ALA A 18 2.87 -3.23 1.06
C ALA A 18 3.21 -1.85 1.67
N LYS A 19 2.95 -1.66 2.96
CA LYS A 19 3.16 -0.39 3.69
C LYS A 19 4.58 0.20 3.56
N TRP A 20 5.56 -0.59 3.13
CA TRP A 20 6.96 -0.19 3.03
C TRP A 20 7.35 0.40 1.67
N ALA A 21 6.41 0.45 0.71
CA ALA A 21 6.72 0.89 -0.65
C ALA A 21 7.01 2.41 -0.75
N GLY A 22 6.63 3.22 0.24
CA GLY A 22 6.88 4.67 0.29
C GLY A 22 6.12 5.48 -0.78
N ARG A 23 5.74 4.85 -1.88
CA ARG A 23 5.04 5.42 -3.02
C ARG A 23 4.09 4.35 -3.57
N CYS A 24 2.85 4.73 -3.84
CA CYS A 24 1.87 3.88 -4.48
C CYS A 24 2.35 3.50 -5.89
N GLU A 25 2.53 2.21 -6.15
CA GLU A 25 2.97 1.69 -7.46
C GLU A 25 1.89 1.78 -8.54
N ALA A 26 0.61 1.91 -8.15
CA ALA A 26 -0.51 1.97 -9.08
C ALA A 26 -0.75 3.37 -9.66
N CYS A 27 -0.68 4.42 -8.83
CA CYS A 27 -0.89 5.81 -9.27
C CYS A 27 0.39 6.66 -9.26
N GLY A 28 1.47 6.19 -8.64
CA GLY A 28 2.71 6.95 -8.53
C GLY A 28 2.65 8.09 -7.52
N GLU A 29 1.68 8.13 -6.61
CA GLU A 29 1.64 9.09 -5.49
C GLU A 29 2.47 8.60 -4.30
N TRP A 30 3.03 9.52 -3.51
CA TRP A 30 3.72 9.23 -2.26
C TRP A 30 2.73 9.04 -1.10
#